data_AF-A0A5J4U556-F1
#
_entry.id   AF-A0A5J4U556-F1
#
_cell.length_a   1.000
_cell.length_b   1.000
_cell.length_c   1.000
_cell.angle_alpha   90.00
_cell.angle_beta   90.00
_cell.angle_gamma   90.00
#
_symmetry.space_group_name_H-M   'P 1'
#
loop_
_entity.id
_entity.type
_entity.pdbx_description
1 polymer ?
#
loop_
_entity_poly.entity_id
_entity_poly.type
_entity_poly.pdbx_seq_one_letter_code
_entity_poly.pdbx_strand_id
1 'polypeptide(L)'
;MLLLSILLLYSLNLFDTPADCDKTQIVGSWTFKIESPSSQPDLNCMPHGEIAPNSTIHVSLEEPNIAKSDKGDTGSWTMVDIEGISIYLGG
;
A
#
# COMPACT_ATOMS: atom_id res chain seq x y z
N MET A 1 28.14 29.03 0.74
CA MET A 1 27.17 28.66 1.80
C MET A 1 25.77 28.45 1.23
N LEU A 2 25.19 29.41 0.51
CA LEU A 2 23.86 29.27 -0.11
C LEU A 2 23.70 28.03 -1.02
N LEU A 3 24.69 27.74 -1.88
CA LEU A 3 24.66 26.59 -2.79
C LEU A 3 24.64 25.24 -2.04
N LEU A 4 25.41 25.14 -0.96
CA LEU A 4 25.45 23.94 -0.12
C LEU A 4 24.12 23.75 0.63
N SER A 5 23.52 24.85 1.09
CA SER A 5 22.19 24.84 1.69
C SER A 5 21.10 24.39 0.69
N ILE A 6 21.17 24.86 -0.57
CA ILE A 6 20.23 24.45 -1.62
C ILE A 6 20.38 22.97 -1.97
N LEU A 7 21.62 22.47 -2.09
CA LEU A 7 21.89 21.05 -2.35
C LEU A 7 21.40 20.13 -1.23
N LEU A 8 21.61 20.53 0.04
CA LEU A 8 21.12 19.79 1.20
C LEU A 8 19.58 19.75 1.28
N LEU A 9 18.90 20.84 0.91
CA LEU A 9 17.44 20.90 0.86
C LEU A 9 16.87 20.06 -0.30
N TYR A 10 17.57 19.99 -1.42
CA TYR A 10 17.17 19.15 -2.56
C TYR A 10 17.23 17.65 -2.23
N SER A 11 18.23 17.22 -1.45
CA SER A 11 18.34 15.82 -1.02
C SER A 11 17.27 15.37 -0.01
N LEU A 12 16.53 16.31 0.60
CA LEU A 12 15.49 15.99 1.58
C LEU A 12 14.11 15.72 0.96
N ASN A 13 13.92 15.95 -0.35
CA ASN A 13 12.63 15.78 -1.05
C ASN A 13 12.49 14.41 -1.75
N LEU A 14 13.17 13.36 -1.26
CA LEU A 14 13.20 12.04 -1.91
C LEU A 14 12.40 10.96 -1.15
N PHE A 15 11.60 11.36 -0.16
CA PHE A 15 10.88 10.40 0.67
C PHE A 15 9.50 10.04 0.11
N ASP A 16 8.93 10.91 -0.72
CA ASP A 16 7.63 10.68 -1.34
C ASP A 16 7.81 9.95 -2.68
N THR A 17 6.88 9.06 -2.96
CA THR A 17 6.69 8.44 -4.26
C THR A 17 6.18 9.48 -5.28
N PRO A 18 6.37 9.27 -6.59
CA PRO A 18 5.81 10.16 -7.60
C PRO A 18 4.29 10.00 -7.78
N ALA A 19 3.61 9.22 -6.93
CA ALA A 19 2.18 9.01 -7.03
C ALA A 19 1.41 10.25 -6.55
N ASP A 20 0.31 10.54 -7.24
CA ASP A 20 -0.62 11.63 -6.93
C ASP A 20 -2.04 11.11 -7.14
N CYS A 21 -2.46 10.22 -6.24
CA CYS A 21 -3.74 9.54 -6.31
C CYS A 21 -4.83 10.32 -5.55
N ASP A 22 -6.06 10.21 -6.02
CA ASP A 22 -7.26 10.70 -5.32
C ASP A 22 -8.02 9.57 -4.62
N LYS A 23 -8.73 9.90 -3.54
CA LYS A 23 -9.53 8.95 -2.76
C LYS A 23 -10.53 8.17 -3.63
N THR A 24 -11.13 8.81 -4.63
CA THR A 24 -12.09 8.18 -5.54
C THR A 24 -11.49 7.07 -6.39
N GLN A 25 -10.16 7.06 -6.56
CA GLN A 25 -9.44 5.99 -7.27
C GLN A 25 -9.19 4.75 -6.39
N ILE A 26 -9.39 4.88 -5.07
CA ILE A 26 -9.22 3.79 -4.10
C ILE A 26 -10.52 3.02 -3.87
N VAL A 27 -11.65 3.74 -3.84
CA VAL A 27 -12.98 3.14 -3.62
C VAL A 27 -13.32 2.18 -4.75
N GLY A 28 -13.62 0.93 -4.41
CA GLY A 28 -13.91 -0.12 -5.39
C GLY A 28 -13.39 -1.49 -4.99
N SER A 29 -13.30 -2.39 -5.97
CA SER A 29 -12.88 -3.77 -5.78
C SER A 29 -11.41 -3.98 -6.11
N TRP A 30 -10.65 -4.48 -5.13
CA TRP A 30 -9.24 -4.78 -5.23
C TRP A 30 -9.01 -6.28 -5.25
N THR A 31 -7.99 -6.71 -6.00
CA THR A 31 -7.52 -8.10 -6.03
C THR A 31 -6.06 -8.13 -5.61
N PHE A 32 -5.79 -8.67 -4.44
CA PHE A 32 -4.43 -8.84 -3.91
C PHE A 32 -3.93 -10.24 -4.23
N LYS A 33 -2.79 -10.32 -4.91
CA LYS A 33 -2.07 -11.56 -5.19
C LYS A 33 -0.99 -11.73 -4.12
N ILE A 34 -1.03 -12.83 -3.38
CA ILE A 34 -0.19 -13.03 -2.20
C ILE A 34 0.71 -14.24 -2.42
N GLU A 35 2.01 -14.09 -2.17
CA GLU A 35 2.97 -15.20 -2.16
C GLU A 35 2.93 -15.98 -0.84
N SER A 36 3.65 -17.09 -0.79
CA SER A 36 3.73 -17.88 0.44
C SER A 36 4.28 -17.05 1.60
N PRO A 37 3.62 -17.11 2.78
CA PRO A 37 4.09 -16.38 3.95
C PRO A 37 5.49 -16.85 4.33
N SER A 38 6.35 -15.89 4.65
CA SER A 38 7.69 -16.16 5.17
C SER A 38 7.65 -16.25 6.69
N SER A 39 8.44 -17.15 7.26
CA SER A 39 8.70 -17.19 8.70
C SER A 39 9.74 -16.16 9.15
N GLN A 40 10.38 -15.46 8.21
CA GLN A 40 11.34 -14.41 8.52
C GLN A 40 10.60 -13.12 8.91
N PRO A 41 10.90 -12.53 10.08
CA PRO A 41 10.26 -11.29 10.52
C PRO A 41 10.61 -10.10 9.59
N ASP A 42 11.81 -10.12 9.00
CA ASP A 42 12.31 -9.09 8.10
C ASP A 42 12.19 -9.53 6.63
N LEU A 43 10.96 -9.86 6.22
CA LEU A 43 10.70 -10.24 4.84
C LEU A 43 11.01 -9.07 3.90
N ASN A 44 11.98 -9.28 3.01
CA ASN A 44 12.27 -8.33 1.95
C ASN A 44 11.32 -8.57 0.76
N CYS A 45 10.32 -7.69 0.61
CA CYS A 45 9.34 -7.74 -0.47
C CYS A 45 9.85 -7.18 -1.81
N MET A 46 11.13 -6.79 -1.91
CA MET A 46 11.71 -6.40 -3.19
C MET A 46 11.76 -7.63 -4.11
N PRO A 47 11.32 -7.51 -5.37
CA PRO A 47 11.31 -8.64 -6.28
C PRO A 47 12.73 -9.09 -6.60
N HIS A 48 13.05 -10.34 -6.26
CA HIS A 48 14.32 -11.00 -6.64
C HIS A 48 14.14 -11.96 -7.83
N GLY A 49 12.96 -11.95 -8.49
CA GLY A 49 12.60 -12.85 -9.57
C GLY A 49 11.13 -12.68 -10.01
N GLU A 50 10.58 -13.69 -10.68
CA GLU A 50 9.16 -13.73 -11.01
C GLU A 50 8.30 -13.91 -9.76
N ILE A 51 7.27 -13.08 -9.62
CA ILE A 51 6.28 -13.20 -8.54
C ILE A 51 5.44 -14.45 -8.79
N ALA A 52 5.35 -15.35 -7.81
CA ALA A 52 4.60 -16.59 -7.87
C ALA A 52 3.52 -16.63 -6.77
N PRO A 53 2.37 -15.96 -6.98
CA PRO A 53 1.31 -15.91 -5.97
C PRO A 53 0.75 -17.30 -5.70
N ASN A 54 0.56 -17.63 -4.42
CA ASN A 54 -0.06 -18.88 -3.99
C ASN A 54 -1.55 -18.72 -3.69
N SER A 55 -2.01 -17.49 -3.49
CA SER A 55 -3.36 -17.17 -3.05
C SER A 55 -3.79 -15.79 -3.55
N THR A 56 -5.09 -15.55 -3.51
CA THR A 56 -5.69 -14.27 -3.90
C THR A 56 -6.72 -13.88 -2.86
N ILE A 57 -6.77 -12.59 -2.53
CA ILE A 57 -7.78 -11.99 -1.66
C ILE A 57 -8.48 -10.88 -2.45
N HIS A 58 -9.80 -10.92 -2.48
CA HIS A 58 -10.61 -9.83 -3.01
C HIS A 58 -11.15 -8.99 -1.86
N VAL A 59 -11.07 -7.67 -2.02
CA VAL A 59 -11.49 -6.70 -1.00
C VAL A 59 -12.29 -5.59 -1.67
N SER A 60 -13.48 -5.30 -1.14
CA SER A 60 -14.26 -4.10 -1.47
C SER A 60 -13.92 -2.99 -0.49
N LEU A 61 -13.53 -1.82 -1.01
CA LEU A 61 -13.29 -0.59 -0.26
C LEU A 61 -14.43 0.39 -0.51
N GLU A 62 -15.16 0.73 0.54
CA GLU A 62 -16.35 1.58 0.51
C GLU A 62 -16.16 2.84 1.35
N GLU A 63 -16.84 3.92 0.97
CA GLU A 63 -16.92 5.14 1.75
C GLU A 63 -17.70 4.92 3.07
N PRO A 64 -17.32 5.61 4.17
CA PRO A 64 -16.19 6.52 4.26
C PRO A 64 -14.83 5.83 4.43
N ASN A 65 -14.82 4.60 4.98
CA ASN A 65 -13.60 3.88 5.38
C ASN A 65 -13.86 2.38 5.66
N ILE A 66 -14.78 1.73 4.95
CA ILE A 66 -15.19 0.33 5.20
C ILE A 66 -14.45 -0.62 4.24
N ALA A 67 -13.81 -1.65 4.77
CA ALA A 67 -13.20 -2.72 3.98
C ALA A 67 -13.96 -4.03 4.19
N LYS A 68 -14.25 -4.78 3.12
CA LYS A 68 -14.93 -6.10 3.19
C LYS A 68 -14.20 -7.13 2.35
N SER A 69 -13.93 -8.31 2.91
CA SER A 69 -13.35 -9.45 2.18
C SER A 69 -14.45 -10.37 1.65
N ASP A 70 -14.14 -11.16 0.61
CA ASP A 70 -15.05 -12.20 0.11
C ASP A 70 -15.36 -13.31 1.14
N LYS A 71 -14.54 -13.43 2.18
CA LYS A 71 -14.73 -14.41 3.26
C LYS A 71 -15.69 -13.91 4.34
N GLY A 72 -16.19 -12.68 4.20
CA GLY A 72 -17.11 -12.04 5.15
C GLY A 72 -16.42 -11.21 6.22
N ASP A 73 -15.09 -11.08 6.18
CA ASP A 73 -14.37 -10.22 7.11
C ASP A 73 -14.70 -8.76 6.79
N THR A 74 -14.93 -7.98 7.84
CA THR A 74 -15.15 -6.53 7.73
C THR A 74 -14.09 -5.82 8.55
N GLY A 75 -13.62 -4.68 8.06
CA GLY A 75 -12.70 -3.82 8.76
C GLY A 75 -12.70 -2.42 8.18
N SER A 76 -11.55 -1.75 8.24
CA SER A 76 -11.42 -0.36 7.82
C SER A 76 -10.27 -0.14 6.85
N TRP A 77 -10.35 0.96 6.11
CA TRP A 77 -9.23 1.43 5.29
C TRP A 77 -9.02 2.92 5.47
N THR A 78 -7.80 3.38 5.20
CA THR A 78 -7.47 4.79 5.09
C THR A 78 -6.55 5.01 3.92
N MET A 79 -6.70 6.16 3.29
CA MET A 79 -5.70 6.67 2.36
C MET A 79 -4.48 7.14 3.15
N VAL A 80 -3.29 6.93 2.58
CA VAL A 80 -2.02 7.46 3.08
C VAL A 80 -1.62 8.57 2.12
N ASP A 81 -1.99 9.79 2.50
CA ASP A 81 -1.88 11.02 1.70
C ASP A 81 -2.34 10.83 0.24
N ILE A 82 -1.43 10.95 -0.73
CA ILE A 82 -1.68 10.72 -2.16
C ILE A 82 -0.96 9.47 -2.69
N GLU A 83 -0.36 8.69 -1.80
CA GLU A 83 0.67 7.70 -2.16
C GLU A 83 0.21 6.26 -2.05
N GLY A 84 -0.72 5.99 -1.12
CA GLY A 84 -1.02 4.61 -0.78
C GLY A 84 -2.30 4.42 0.01
N ILE A 85 -2.50 3.16 0.40
CA ILE A 85 -3.66 2.70 1.16
C ILE A 85 -3.22 1.78 2.29
N SER A 86 -3.84 1.94 3.45
CA SER A 86 -3.73 1.00 4.55
C SER A 86 -5.08 0.34 4.78
N ILE A 87 -5.10 -0.99 4.81
CA ILE A 87 -6.31 -1.80 4.97
C ILE A 87 -6.13 -2.67 6.20
N TYR A 88 -7.07 -2.59 7.11
CA TYR A 88 -7.23 -3.51 8.23
C TYR A 88 -8.48 -4.34 7.98
N LEU A 89 -8.31 -5.66 7.87
CA LEU A 89 -9.40 -6.63 7.87
C LEU A 89 -9.29 -7.43 9.17
N GLY A 90 -10.44 -7.76 9.77
CA GLY A 90 -10.53 -8.42 11.09
C GLY A 90 -9.48 -9.52 11.28
N GLY A 91 -8.76 -9.42 12.40
CA GLY A 91 -7.59 -10.26 12.73
C GLY A 91 -7.89 -11.73 12.93
#